data_AF-A0A1M6Z5A0-F1
#
_entry.id   AF-A0A1M6Z5A0-F1
#
_cell.length_a   1.000
_cell.length_b   1.000
_cell.length_c   1.000
_cell.angle_alpha   90.00
_cell.angle_beta   90.00
_cell.angle_gamma   90.00
#
_symmetry.space_group_name_H-M   'P 1'
#
loop_
_entity.id
_entity.type
_entity.pdbx_description
1 polymer ?
#
loop_
_entity_poly.entity_id
_entity_poly.type
_entity_poly.pdbx_seq_one_letter_code
_entity_poly.pdbx_strand_id
1 'polypeptide(L)'
;MVIPKIIFGIDGKEISHFTKIDLKQSINTHHEFSISIPHSVIERSRAYTMESAQESLGKVLHIRLSANNNFLGIITNVRYQQELGHVGSQIIISGYSKTILLDSGQKLYSWENFNLKDMVRDVIQNAAGEQLQCEIDPEFTSKIEYQTQYLESDFKYIQRLAKQYNEWLFYDGEKLFLGKPKQESSPIKLIYNKDLYNLSISVEAKPNQYSGYTYNENSDQLYQAQTDDSIVEGLPKLGKDAFEASRKLYSTASYEYGQFSTGDDVYFESILKKKQESIAADGNYILATSANPKLRIGSIINIESQQILDRPDVLQKGLDSSKTHYDSNEIGTYIITEITHKATEIGEYENSFKALPAKIKKLPEPKVNMPVAQEQRAVVVANDDPSGNGRVRVELLWQKKQQSRTPWLYVLTPNAGTSDIVNKNRGWVTIPEVGDHVMVSFRYNDPNRPYVIGSIFNGKTGEGGKLDNHIKSFFTRCGSTITFDDKQKSILIKDPSGNSIYLDGEGNITVNAPKNMTINVGDNLDITVGKNMTVGVGGNKKTTIDGNNSLKVGKSSTVDITELYKLITHMYEQKVSGDKTVKINGDLNKTTSTTTYKAIGGDILIKSSGISKVLGAIDAKVNKG
;
A
#
# COMPACT_ATOMS: atom_id res chain seq x y z
N MET A 1 -11.72 -44.03 42.03
CA MET A 1 -11.25 -43.05 41.02
C MET A 1 -10.89 -43.85 39.78
N VAL A 2 -11.55 -43.64 38.64
CA VAL A 2 -11.16 -44.32 37.39
C VAL A 2 -9.95 -43.56 36.85
N ILE A 3 -8.80 -44.21 36.79
CA ILE A 3 -7.58 -43.62 36.22
C ILE A 3 -7.87 -43.31 34.74
N PRO A 4 -7.75 -42.05 34.28
CA PRO A 4 -8.01 -41.73 32.90
C PRO A 4 -7.00 -42.46 32.00
N LYS A 5 -7.50 -43.23 31.04
CA LYS A 5 -6.65 -43.92 30.06
C LYS A 5 -6.13 -42.89 29.06
N ILE A 6 -4.84 -42.61 29.11
CA ILE A 6 -4.15 -41.73 28.17
C ILE A 6 -3.45 -42.61 27.16
N ILE A 7 -3.80 -42.44 25.88
CA ILE A 7 -3.20 -43.17 24.78
C ILE A 7 -2.31 -42.21 24.01
N PHE A 8 -1.09 -42.66 23.73
CA PHE A 8 -0.13 -41.91 22.93
C PHE A 8 0.33 -42.80 21.76
N GLY A 9 0.39 -42.21 20.57
CA GLY A 9 0.91 -42.88 19.39
C GLY A 9 1.69 -41.96 18.45
N ILE A 10 2.55 -42.56 17.65
CA ILE A 10 3.36 -41.90 16.62
C ILE A 10 2.97 -42.52 15.27
N ASP A 11 2.51 -41.68 14.33
CA ASP A 11 2.16 -42.09 12.97
C ASP A 11 1.16 -43.27 12.93
N GLY A 12 0.13 -43.18 13.78
CA GLY A 12 -0.91 -44.19 13.94
C GLY A 12 -0.51 -45.43 14.73
N LYS A 13 0.76 -45.56 15.17
CA LYS A 13 1.22 -46.67 16.02
C LYS A 13 1.18 -46.26 17.49
N GLU A 14 0.39 -46.97 18.29
CA GLU A 14 0.33 -46.77 19.75
C GLU A 14 1.66 -47.17 20.40
N ILE A 15 2.16 -46.34 21.31
CA ILE A 15 3.32 -46.63 22.13
C ILE A 15 2.84 -47.09 23.50
N SER A 16 3.38 -48.23 23.94
CA SER A 16 2.82 -48.97 25.07
C SER A 16 2.90 -48.24 26.41
N HIS A 17 3.96 -47.46 26.66
CA HIS A 17 4.21 -46.81 27.95
C HIS A 17 4.89 -45.44 27.77
N PHE A 18 4.63 -44.53 28.70
CA PHE A 18 5.32 -43.25 28.87
C PHE A 18 5.56 -43.02 30.37
N THR A 19 6.60 -42.29 30.74
CA THR A 19 6.87 -41.89 32.13
C THR A 19 6.18 -40.58 32.48
N LYS A 20 6.16 -39.63 31.54
CA LYS A 20 5.57 -38.30 31.72
C LYS A 20 5.04 -37.73 30.41
N ILE A 21 3.91 -37.05 30.46
CA ILE A 21 3.40 -36.18 29.38
C ILE A 21 3.19 -34.79 29.96
N ASP A 22 3.73 -33.78 29.28
CA ASP A 22 3.41 -32.37 29.47
C ASP A 22 2.88 -31.82 28.14
N LEU A 23 1.66 -31.26 28.12
CA LEU A 23 1.07 -30.61 26.94
C LEU A 23 0.56 -29.23 27.33
N LYS A 24 1.11 -28.19 26.73
CA LYS A 24 0.77 -26.78 26.98
C LYS A 24 0.10 -26.18 25.75
N GLN A 25 -1.10 -25.67 25.94
CA GLN A 25 -1.94 -25.11 24.89
C GLN A 25 -2.36 -23.69 25.26
N SER A 26 -2.33 -22.77 24.30
CA SER A 26 -2.74 -21.38 24.49
C SER A 26 -3.23 -20.82 23.16
N ILE A 27 -4.27 -19.98 23.21
CA ILE A 27 -4.77 -19.30 22.02
C ILE A 27 -3.66 -18.46 21.39
N ASN A 28 -3.79 -18.17 20.09
CA ASN A 28 -2.83 -17.36 19.33
C ASN A 28 -1.40 -17.93 19.24
N THR A 29 -1.08 -19.14 19.73
CA THR A 29 0.30 -19.67 19.75
C THR A 29 0.39 -21.09 19.20
N HIS A 30 1.61 -21.55 18.89
CA HIS A 30 1.87 -22.98 18.76
C HIS A 30 1.73 -23.63 20.14
N HIS A 31 1.04 -24.77 20.20
CA HIS A 31 1.03 -25.58 21.41
C HIS A 31 2.33 -26.35 21.51
N GLU A 32 2.78 -26.65 22.72
CA GLU A 32 4.01 -27.37 23.00
C GLU A 32 3.69 -28.68 23.70
N PHE A 33 4.37 -29.76 23.31
CA PHE A 33 4.29 -31.03 24.03
C PHE A 33 5.68 -31.58 24.32
N SER A 34 5.77 -32.36 25.40
CA SER A 34 6.92 -33.16 25.75
C SER A 34 6.44 -34.47 26.34
N ILE A 35 6.96 -35.59 25.84
CA ILE A 35 6.67 -36.93 26.32
C ILE A 35 7.99 -37.62 26.65
N SER A 36 8.12 -38.03 27.91
CA SER A 36 9.22 -38.87 28.37
C SER A 36 8.82 -40.34 28.25
N ILE A 37 9.68 -41.13 27.62
CA ILE A 37 9.45 -42.54 27.29
C ILE A 37 10.66 -43.34 27.79
N PRO A 38 10.46 -44.47 28.49
CA PRO A 38 11.58 -45.35 28.82
C PRO A 38 12.30 -45.81 27.56
N HIS A 39 13.64 -45.81 27.57
CA HIS A 39 14.45 -46.21 26.41
C HIS A 39 14.06 -47.58 25.85
N SER A 40 13.78 -48.56 26.72
CA SER A 40 13.37 -49.92 26.35
C SER A 40 12.03 -50.05 25.63
N VAL A 41 11.19 -49.01 25.63
CA VAL A 41 9.86 -49.02 25.00
C VAL A 41 9.94 -48.70 23.51
N ILE A 42 10.87 -47.84 23.12
CA ILE A 42 11.01 -47.36 21.74
C ILE A 42 12.24 -47.92 21.04
N GLU A 43 13.31 -48.18 21.78
CA GLU A 43 14.53 -48.77 21.23
C GLU A 43 14.56 -50.29 21.36
N ARG A 44 15.38 -50.92 20.51
CA ARG A 44 15.62 -52.36 20.57
C ARG A 44 16.36 -52.72 21.86
N SER A 45 16.14 -53.93 22.37
CA SER A 45 16.86 -54.46 23.53
C SER A 45 18.38 -54.36 23.30
N ARG A 46 19.11 -53.77 24.26
CA ARG A 46 20.56 -53.50 24.23
C ARG A 46 21.03 -52.44 23.22
N ALA A 47 20.14 -51.62 22.66
CA ALA A 47 20.57 -50.44 21.92
C ALA A 47 21.22 -49.43 22.88
N TYR A 48 22.34 -48.83 22.47
CA TYR A 48 22.98 -47.71 23.18
C TYR A 48 22.80 -46.38 22.43
N THR A 49 22.03 -46.41 21.33
CA THR A 49 21.74 -45.28 20.45
C THR A 49 20.26 -44.91 20.52
N MET A 50 19.86 -43.83 19.83
CA MET A 50 18.48 -43.34 19.73
C MET A 50 17.93 -43.47 18.31
N GLU A 51 18.41 -44.44 17.53
CA GLU A 51 18.10 -44.58 16.10
C GLU A 51 16.60 -44.80 15.84
N SER A 52 15.93 -45.68 16.61
CA SER A 52 14.51 -45.98 16.41
C SER A 52 13.65 -44.77 16.80
N ALA A 53 14.03 -44.09 17.89
CA ALA A 53 13.38 -42.86 18.34
C ALA A 53 13.60 -41.72 17.34
N GLN A 54 14.78 -41.62 16.72
CA GLN A 54 15.09 -40.59 15.73
C GLN A 54 14.17 -40.67 14.51
N GLU A 55 13.72 -41.86 14.10
CA GLU A 55 12.72 -42.04 13.03
C GLU A 55 11.38 -41.37 13.32
N SER A 56 11.12 -40.92 14.55
CA SER A 56 9.90 -40.18 14.91
C SER A 56 9.93 -38.71 14.50
N LEU A 57 11.10 -38.13 14.19
CA LEU A 57 11.22 -36.75 13.76
C LEU A 57 10.38 -36.47 12.51
N GLY A 58 9.62 -35.37 12.54
CA GLY A 58 8.71 -34.95 11.48
C GLY A 58 7.39 -35.73 11.41
N LYS A 59 7.23 -36.81 12.19
CA LYS A 59 5.99 -37.60 12.20
C LYS A 59 4.91 -36.96 13.08
N VAL A 60 3.66 -37.34 12.81
CA VAL A 60 2.50 -36.92 13.60
C VAL A 60 2.49 -37.63 14.94
N LEU A 61 2.45 -36.85 16.01
CA LEU A 61 2.14 -37.30 17.35
C LEU A 61 0.62 -37.24 17.56
N HIS A 62 0.04 -38.29 18.14
CA HIS A 62 -1.34 -38.29 18.62
C HIS A 62 -1.38 -38.58 20.12
N ILE A 63 -1.87 -37.61 20.91
CA ILE A 63 -2.25 -37.81 22.30
C ILE A 63 -3.78 -37.88 22.35
N ARG A 64 -4.32 -38.96 22.91
CA ARG A 64 -5.75 -39.12 23.17
C ARG A 64 -5.98 -39.21 24.66
N LEU A 65 -6.52 -38.14 25.23
CA LEU A 65 -7.07 -38.11 26.57
C LEU A 65 -8.51 -38.66 26.53
N SER A 66 -9.03 -39.10 27.69
CA SER A 66 -10.37 -39.69 27.79
C SER A 66 -11.46 -38.81 27.16
N ALA A 67 -12.54 -39.45 26.69
CA ALA A 67 -13.68 -38.81 26.01
C ALA A 67 -13.33 -38.08 24.70
N ASN A 68 -12.41 -38.65 23.92
CA ASN A 68 -12.01 -38.15 22.60
C ASN A 68 -11.42 -36.74 22.63
N ASN A 69 -10.74 -36.37 23.72
CA ASN A 69 -9.93 -35.17 23.75
C ASN A 69 -8.60 -35.49 23.04
N ASN A 70 -8.56 -35.20 21.73
CA ASN A 70 -7.42 -35.49 20.87
C ASN A 70 -6.51 -34.27 20.75
N PHE A 71 -5.21 -34.53 20.73
CA PHE A 71 -4.20 -33.57 20.33
C PHE A 71 -3.31 -34.20 19.26
N LEU A 72 -3.21 -33.53 18.11
CA LEU A 72 -2.32 -33.85 17.01
C LEU A 72 -1.20 -32.81 16.95
N GLY A 73 0.05 -33.29 17.04
CA GLY A 73 1.25 -32.49 16.95
C GLY A 73 2.24 -33.03 15.93
N ILE A 74 3.33 -32.32 15.72
CA ILE A 74 4.48 -32.74 14.91
C ILE A 74 5.70 -32.81 15.84
N ILE A 75 6.40 -33.94 15.78
CA ILE A 75 7.63 -34.16 16.53
C ILE A 75 8.76 -33.38 15.87
N THR A 76 9.34 -32.41 16.57
CA THR A 76 10.45 -31.58 16.06
C THR A 76 11.76 -31.83 16.80
N ASN A 77 11.73 -32.53 17.93
CA ASN A 77 12.91 -32.84 18.71
C ASN A 77 12.79 -34.22 19.38
N VAL A 78 13.89 -34.97 19.34
CA VAL A 78 14.05 -36.26 20.02
C VAL A 78 15.37 -36.19 20.79
N ARG A 79 15.33 -36.50 22.08
CA ARG A 79 16.49 -36.40 22.98
C ARG A 79 16.64 -37.67 23.79
N TYR A 80 17.86 -38.19 23.88
CA TYR A 80 18.23 -39.17 24.90
C TYR A 80 18.69 -38.45 26.17
N GLN A 81 18.09 -38.78 27.31
CA GLN A 81 18.40 -38.21 28.61
C GLN A 81 18.75 -39.31 29.61
N GLN A 82 19.83 -39.09 30.36
CA GLN A 82 20.28 -39.95 31.43
C GLN A 82 20.63 -39.09 32.65
N GLU A 83 20.09 -39.45 33.81
CA GLU A 83 20.31 -38.72 35.06
C GLU A 83 21.12 -39.58 36.04
N LEU A 84 22.06 -38.94 36.73
CA LEU A 84 22.90 -39.61 37.72
C LEU A 84 22.04 -40.05 38.91
N GLY A 85 21.98 -41.35 39.19
CA GLY A 85 21.21 -41.92 40.30
C GLY A 85 19.79 -42.39 39.97
N HIS A 86 19.30 -42.18 38.73
CA HIS A 86 18.06 -42.80 38.25
C HIS A 86 18.35 -44.12 37.53
N VAL A 87 17.57 -45.16 37.83
CA VAL A 87 17.63 -46.44 37.10
C VAL A 87 16.80 -46.30 35.82
N GLY A 88 17.46 -45.97 34.71
CA GLY A 88 16.88 -46.03 33.37
C GLY A 88 17.15 -44.80 32.53
N SER A 89 17.59 -45.04 31.29
CA SER A 89 17.69 -44.02 30.25
C SER A 89 16.30 -43.66 29.71
N GLN A 90 16.08 -42.39 29.39
CA GLN A 90 14.81 -41.92 28.82
C GLN A 90 15.00 -41.32 27.43
N ILE A 91 14.00 -41.52 26.57
CA ILE A 91 13.84 -40.80 25.32
C ILE A 91 12.77 -39.74 25.57
N ILE A 92 13.11 -38.48 25.30
CA ILE A 92 12.19 -37.35 25.35
C ILE A 92 11.84 -36.96 23.92
N ILE A 93 10.56 -37.08 23.59
CA ILE A 93 10.00 -36.61 22.33
C ILE A 93 9.27 -35.32 22.61
N SER A 94 9.65 -34.25 21.93
CA SER A 94 9.00 -32.96 22.08
C SER A 94 8.72 -32.32 20.73
N GLY A 95 7.78 -31.39 20.72
CA GLY A 95 7.42 -30.68 19.51
C GLY A 95 6.23 -29.77 19.70
N TYR A 96 5.54 -29.50 18.61
CA TYR A 96 4.52 -28.47 18.56
C TYR A 96 3.20 -29.00 17.98
N SER A 97 2.10 -28.26 18.16
CA SER A 97 0.88 -28.48 17.38
C SER A 97 1.15 -28.47 15.88
N LYS A 98 0.28 -29.10 15.09
CA LYS A 98 0.38 -29.11 13.61
C LYS A 98 0.49 -27.73 12.96
N THR A 99 0.10 -26.67 13.66
CA THR A 99 0.34 -25.29 13.22
C THR A 99 1.82 -24.97 12.97
N ILE A 100 2.77 -25.73 13.51
CA ILE A 100 4.21 -25.55 13.23
C ILE A 100 4.58 -25.74 11.75
N LEU A 101 3.75 -26.44 10.98
CA LEU A 101 3.90 -26.55 9.52
C LEU A 101 3.81 -25.19 8.81
N LEU A 102 3.21 -24.19 9.47
CA LEU A 102 3.09 -22.81 9.00
C LEU A 102 4.31 -21.94 9.36
N ASP A 103 5.33 -22.50 10.04
CA ASP A 103 6.54 -21.76 10.44
C ASP A 103 7.78 -22.19 9.65
N SER A 104 7.65 -22.22 8.31
CA SER A 104 8.71 -22.64 7.40
C SER A 104 9.73 -21.53 7.04
N GLY A 105 9.88 -20.52 7.89
CA GLY A 105 10.71 -19.33 7.65
C GLY A 105 9.95 -18.12 7.06
N GLN A 106 10.67 -17.01 6.86
CA GLN A 106 10.10 -15.74 6.40
C GLN A 106 9.76 -15.77 4.91
N LYS A 107 8.59 -15.20 4.57
CA LYS A 107 8.06 -15.14 3.21
C LYS A 107 7.64 -13.73 2.82
N LEU A 108 7.57 -13.52 1.51
CA LEU A 108 7.07 -12.31 0.87
C LEU A 108 5.96 -12.72 -0.09
N TYR A 109 4.73 -12.30 0.16
CA TYR A 109 3.57 -12.55 -0.72
C TYR A 109 2.64 -11.35 -0.73
N SER A 110 1.83 -11.23 -1.77
CA SER A 110 0.77 -10.21 -1.85
C SER A 110 -0.50 -10.76 -2.46
N TRP A 111 -1.63 -10.26 -1.97
CA TRP A 111 -2.96 -10.53 -2.47
C TRP A 111 -3.66 -9.22 -2.80
N GLU A 112 -4.31 -9.17 -3.96
CA GLU A 112 -5.05 -8.01 -4.43
C GLU A 112 -6.53 -8.39 -4.60
N ASN A 113 -7.44 -7.63 -3.98
CA ASN A 113 -8.89 -7.86 -4.02
C ASN A 113 -9.35 -9.22 -3.43
N PHE A 114 -8.66 -9.70 -2.38
CA PHE A 114 -9.01 -10.92 -1.64
C PHE A 114 -9.84 -10.58 -0.40
N ASN A 115 -10.72 -11.49 0.03
CA ASN A 115 -11.26 -11.45 1.39
C ASN A 115 -10.32 -12.22 2.36
N LEU A 116 -10.52 -12.01 3.66
CA LEU A 116 -9.66 -12.60 4.70
C LEU A 116 -9.68 -14.14 4.69
N LYS A 117 -10.85 -14.73 4.42
CA LYS A 117 -11.06 -16.19 4.42
C LYS A 117 -10.27 -16.89 3.32
N ASP A 118 -10.36 -16.40 2.10
CA ASP A 118 -9.69 -16.99 0.95
C ASP A 118 -8.18 -16.83 1.03
N MET A 119 -7.71 -15.69 1.56
CA MET A 119 -6.30 -15.42 1.79
C MET A 119 -5.69 -16.38 2.82
N VAL A 120 -6.32 -16.58 3.98
CA VAL A 120 -5.80 -17.50 4.99
C VAL A 120 -5.85 -18.96 4.52
N ARG A 121 -6.87 -19.33 3.74
CA ARG A 121 -6.93 -20.67 3.11
C ARG A 121 -5.80 -20.88 2.11
N ASP A 122 -5.52 -19.91 1.25
CA ASP A 122 -4.41 -19.97 0.29
C ASP A 122 -3.07 -20.17 1.02
N VAL A 123 -2.83 -19.40 2.09
CA VAL A 123 -1.64 -19.53 2.94
C VAL A 123 -1.53 -20.94 3.55
N ILE A 124 -2.59 -21.45 4.17
CA ILE A 124 -2.59 -22.79 4.79
C ILE A 124 -2.41 -23.89 3.74
N GLN A 125 -3.10 -23.78 2.60
CA GLN A 125 -3.02 -24.77 1.53
C GLN A 125 -1.61 -24.86 0.95
N ASN A 126 -0.94 -23.72 0.73
CA ASN A 126 0.41 -23.69 0.19
C ASN A 126 1.48 -24.15 1.20
N ALA A 127 1.24 -23.93 2.50
CA ALA A 127 2.21 -24.23 3.55
C ALA A 127 2.08 -25.66 4.12
N ALA A 128 0.85 -26.09 4.43
CA ALA A 128 0.57 -27.34 5.13
C ALA A 128 -0.35 -28.30 4.35
N GLY A 129 -1.12 -27.80 3.38
CA GLY A 129 -2.07 -28.61 2.61
C GLY A 129 -3.04 -29.38 3.52
N GLU A 130 -3.29 -30.65 3.20
CA GLU A 130 -4.19 -31.52 3.98
C GLU A 130 -3.62 -31.93 5.35
N GLN A 131 -2.35 -31.68 5.64
CA GLN A 131 -1.74 -32.06 6.92
C GLN A 131 -2.32 -31.27 8.09
N LEU A 132 -2.78 -30.04 7.85
CA LEU A 132 -3.40 -29.16 8.83
C LEU A 132 -4.87 -28.91 8.47
N GLN A 133 -5.78 -29.49 9.24
CA GLN A 133 -7.19 -29.17 9.12
C GLN A 133 -7.47 -27.78 9.67
N CYS A 134 -8.42 -27.06 9.06
CA CYS A 134 -8.78 -25.72 9.50
C CYS A 134 -10.28 -25.43 9.33
N GLU A 135 -10.78 -24.50 10.15
CA GLU A 135 -12.09 -23.87 10.01
C GLU A 135 -11.89 -22.36 9.98
N ILE A 136 -11.96 -21.80 8.77
CA ILE A 136 -11.71 -20.38 8.50
C ILE A 136 -13.06 -19.71 8.20
N ASP A 137 -13.59 -18.99 9.19
CA ASP A 137 -14.87 -18.29 9.13
C ASP A 137 -14.79 -16.93 9.88
N PRO A 138 -13.97 -15.99 9.37
CA PRO A 138 -13.82 -14.67 9.97
C PRO A 138 -15.12 -13.87 9.89
N GLU A 139 -15.32 -12.99 10.88
CA GLU A 139 -16.43 -12.02 10.88
C GLU A 139 -16.24 -10.96 9.78
N PHE A 140 -14.99 -10.56 9.53
CA PHE A 140 -14.65 -9.64 8.44
C PHE A 140 -14.67 -10.35 7.08
N THR A 141 -15.65 -9.98 6.24
CA THR A 141 -15.92 -10.64 4.95
C THR A 141 -15.69 -9.76 3.73
N SER A 142 -15.50 -8.45 3.93
CA SER A 142 -15.25 -7.49 2.85
C SER A 142 -13.95 -7.82 2.10
N LYS A 143 -13.88 -7.41 0.83
CA LYS A 143 -12.64 -7.49 0.06
C LYS A 143 -11.65 -6.44 0.54
N ILE A 144 -10.40 -6.85 0.63
CA ILE A 144 -9.26 -6.01 0.94
C ILE A 144 -8.58 -5.70 -0.39
N GLU A 145 -8.40 -4.41 -0.69
CA GLU A 145 -7.79 -3.96 -1.95
C GLU A 145 -6.40 -4.56 -2.12
N TYR A 146 -5.58 -4.48 -1.08
CA TYR A 146 -4.22 -5.00 -1.10
C TYR A 146 -3.74 -5.42 0.29
N GLN A 147 -3.19 -6.63 0.37
CA GLN A 147 -2.60 -7.18 1.59
C GLN A 147 -1.30 -7.91 1.26
N THR A 148 -0.32 -7.81 2.14
CA THR A 148 1.01 -8.38 1.98
C THR A 148 1.41 -9.20 3.19
N GLN A 149 2.10 -10.32 2.97
CA GLN A 149 2.91 -11.02 3.96
C GLN A 149 4.34 -10.53 3.76
N TYR A 150 4.92 -9.84 4.76
CA TYR A 150 6.20 -9.14 4.57
C TYR A 150 7.26 -9.58 5.58
N LEU A 151 8.16 -10.47 5.15
CA LEU A 151 9.21 -11.07 5.98
C LEU A 151 8.66 -11.76 7.24
N GLU A 152 7.52 -12.42 7.08
CA GLU A 152 6.79 -13.15 8.12
C GLU A 152 6.67 -14.61 7.74
N SER A 153 6.65 -15.52 8.71
CA SER A 153 6.17 -16.88 8.45
C SER A 153 4.66 -16.89 8.27
N ASP A 154 4.10 -17.98 7.76
CA ASP A 154 2.66 -18.09 7.52
C ASP A 154 1.86 -18.02 8.82
N PHE A 155 2.37 -18.62 9.90
CA PHE A 155 1.73 -18.52 11.19
C PHE A 155 1.73 -17.09 11.73
N LYS A 156 2.87 -16.39 11.66
CA LYS A 156 2.96 -14.97 12.06
C LYS A 156 2.05 -14.08 11.23
N TYR A 157 1.94 -14.35 9.94
CA TYR A 157 1.03 -13.65 9.06
C TYR A 157 -0.43 -13.83 9.49
N ILE A 158 -0.85 -15.07 9.78
CA ILE A 158 -2.20 -15.37 10.28
C ILE A 158 -2.44 -14.73 11.67
N GLN A 159 -1.45 -14.77 12.57
CA GLN A 159 -1.52 -14.04 13.85
C GLN A 159 -1.72 -12.55 13.64
N ARG A 160 -1.00 -11.95 12.68
CA ARG A 160 -1.15 -10.53 12.38
C ARG A 160 -2.52 -10.23 11.80
N LEU A 161 -3.02 -11.03 10.88
CA LEU A 161 -4.38 -10.85 10.35
C LEU A 161 -5.43 -10.97 11.45
N ALA A 162 -5.30 -11.95 12.34
CA ALA A 162 -6.18 -12.09 13.50
C ALA A 162 -6.12 -10.86 14.43
N LYS A 163 -4.93 -10.28 14.62
CA LYS A 163 -4.77 -9.01 15.35
C LYS A 163 -5.40 -7.82 14.62
N GLN A 164 -5.14 -7.66 13.33
CA GLN A 164 -5.65 -6.54 12.50
C GLN A 164 -7.18 -6.54 12.45
N TYR A 165 -7.81 -7.69 12.28
CA TYR A 165 -9.28 -7.77 12.14
C TYR A 165 -9.99 -8.18 13.44
N ASN A 166 -9.25 -8.30 14.55
CA ASN A 166 -9.73 -8.82 15.84
C ASN A 166 -10.53 -10.13 15.66
N GLU A 167 -9.94 -11.08 14.93
CA GLU A 167 -10.52 -12.40 14.73
C GLU A 167 -10.02 -13.39 15.78
N TRP A 168 -10.84 -14.39 16.07
CA TRP A 168 -10.44 -15.49 16.95
C TRP A 168 -9.35 -16.32 16.27
N LEU A 169 -8.30 -16.71 16.99
CA LEU A 169 -7.24 -17.57 16.45
C LEU A 169 -6.81 -18.59 17.50
N PHE A 170 -7.08 -19.87 17.25
CA PHE A 170 -6.60 -20.94 18.11
C PHE A 170 -6.62 -22.29 17.40
N TYR A 171 -5.79 -23.22 17.86
CA TYR A 171 -5.83 -24.62 17.46
C TYR A 171 -6.57 -25.39 18.55
N ASP A 172 -7.55 -26.24 18.22
CA ASP A 172 -8.32 -26.97 19.26
C ASP A 172 -7.69 -28.31 19.67
N GLY A 173 -6.60 -28.70 19.00
CA GLY A 173 -5.98 -30.02 19.11
C GLY A 173 -6.02 -30.80 17.79
N GLU A 174 -6.97 -30.50 16.91
CA GLU A 174 -7.13 -31.17 15.61
C GLU A 174 -7.23 -30.18 14.45
N LYS A 175 -7.88 -29.03 14.66
CA LYS A 175 -8.16 -28.00 13.66
C LYS A 175 -7.68 -26.63 14.10
N LEU A 176 -7.17 -25.85 13.14
CA LEU A 176 -6.89 -24.43 13.31
C LEU A 176 -8.14 -23.60 12.99
N PHE A 177 -8.53 -22.73 13.91
CA PHE A 177 -9.66 -21.81 13.74
C PHE A 177 -9.17 -20.39 13.47
N LEU A 178 -9.81 -19.74 12.49
CA LEU A 178 -9.82 -18.29 12.34
C LEU A 178 -11.27 -17.82 12.31
N GLY A 179 -11.68 -17.02 13.28
CA GLY A 179 -13.08 -16.67 13.52
C GLY A 179 -13.76 -17.59 14.54
N LYS A 180 -14.97 -17.23 14.96
CA LYS A 180 -15.68 -17.97 16.02
C LYS A 180 -16.18 -19.32 15.45
N PRO A 181 -15.97 -20.46 16.13
CA PRO A 181 -16.44 -21.77 15.64
C PRO A 181 -17.95 -21.80 15.42
N LYS A 182 -18.40 -22.45 14.33
CA LYS A 182 -19.84 -22.52 13.98
C LYS A 182 -20.68 -23.31 14.99
N GLN A 183 -20.10 -24.35 15.56
CA GLN A 183 -20.77 -25.21 16.53
C GLN A 183 -20.20 -24.94 17.91
N GLU A 184 -20.99 -24.28 18.77
CA GLU A 184 -20.62 -24.12 20.16
C GLU A 184 -20.66 -25.48 20.88
N SER A 185 -19.58 -25.79 21.58
CA SER A 185 -19.52 -27.01 22.39
C SER A 185 -20.47 -26.89 23.57
N SER A 186 -21.21 -27.95 23.87
CA SER A 186 -22.07 -27.98 25.07
C SER A 186 -21.21 -27.74 26.32
N PRO A 187 -21.64 -26.86 27.26
CA PRO A 187 -20.86 -26.57 28.45
C PRO A 187 -20.54 -27.83 29.27
N ILE A 188 -19.26 -28.02 29.61
CA ILE A 188 -18.82 -29.06 30.52
C ILE A 188 -19.07 -28.56 31.94
N LYS A 189 -19.99 -29.23 32.65
CA LYS A 189 -20.30 -28.92 34.05
C LYS A 189 -19.15 -29.37 34.95
N LEU A 190 -18.67 -28.45 35.80
CA LEU A 190 -17.62 -28.67 36.80
C LEU A 190 -18.11 -28.16 38.16
N ILE A 191 -17.93 -28.98 39.19
CA ILE A 191 -18.31 -28.63 40.57
C ILE A 191 -17.05 -28.27 41.36
N TYR A 192 -17.03 -27.10 41.99
CA TYR A 192 -15.96 -26.70 42.90
C TYR A 192 -15.85 -27.66 44.10
N ASN A 193 -14.61 -27.98 44.53
CA ASN A 193 -14.30 -29.01 45.54
C ASN A 193 -14.65 -30.46 45.16
N LYS A 194 -15.08 -30.71 43.93
CA LYS A 194 -15.32 -32.07 43.41
C LYS A 194 -14.53 -32.32 42.14
N ASP A 195 -14.74 -31.49 41.12
CA ASP A 195 -14.05 -31.55 39.84
C ASP A 195 -12.88 -30.56 39.78
N LEU A 196 -12.93 -29.49 40.58
CA LEU A 196 -11.89 -28.46 40.70
C LEU A 196 -11.21 -28.54 42.07
N TYR A 197 -9.87 -28.57 42.06
CA TYR A 197 -9.03 -28.61 43.27
C TYR A 197 -8.60 -27.22 43.75
N ASN A 198 -8.51 -26.28 42.81
CA ASN A 198 -8.25 -24.88 43.07
C ASN A 198 -9.08 -24.06 42.08
N LEU A 199 -9.62 -22.93 42.53
CA LEU A 199 -10.30 -21.94 41.71
C LEU A 199 -9.90 -20.55 42.22
N SER A 200 -9.24 -19.79 41.37
CA SER A 200 -8.94 -18.37 41.57
C SER A 200 -9.72 -17.55 40.56
N ILE A 201 -10.43 -16.53 41.02
CA ILE A 201 -11.18 -15.59 40.18
C ILE A 201 -10.46 -14.25 40.24
N SER A 202 -10.15 -13.68 39.08
CA SER A 202 -9.34 -12.48 38.97
C SER A 202 -10.05 -11.41 38.16
N VAL A 203 -9.81 -10.16 38.56
CA VAL A 203 -10.19 -8.94 37.84
C VAL A 203 -8.98 -8.04 37.74
N GLU A 204 -8.76 -7.43 36.59
CA GLU A 204 -7.59 -6.62 36.28
C GLU A 204 -7.98 -5.33 35.57
N ALA A 205 -7.41 -4.20 35.98
CA ALA A 205 -7.61 -2.93 35.31
C ALA A 205 -6.66 -2.80 34.12
N LYS A 206 -7.19 -2.65 32.91
CA LYS A 206 -6.42 -2.56 31.65
C LYS A 206 -6.76 -1.29 30.88
N PRO A 207 -5.81 -0.67 30.15
CA PRO A 207 -6.14 0.45 29.26
C PRO A 207 -7.28 0.03 28.32
N ASN A 208 -8.32 0.86 28.19
CA ASN A 208 -9.51 0.51 27.42
C ASN A 208 -10.14 1.70 26.68
N GLN A 209 -9.41 2.81 26.56
CA GLN A 209 -9.84 4.00 25.81
C GLN A 209 -8.90 4.22 24.62
N TYR A 210 -9.45 4.22 23.42
CA TYR A 210 -8.69 4.33 22.17
C TYR A 210 -9.34 5.35 21.24
N SER A 211 -8.53 6.20 20.63
CA SER A 211 -8.93 7.10 19.57
C SER A 211 -7.84 7.16 18.50
N GLY A 212 -8.17 7.75 17.36
CA GLY A 212 -7.22 7.82 16.27
C GLY A 212 -7.79 8.41 14.99
N TYR A 213 -7.02 8.28 13.92
CA TYR A 213 -7.43 8.72 12.59
C TYR A 213 -6.95 7.80 11.46
N THR A 214 -7.69 7.79 10.35
CA THR A 214 -7.27 7.19 9.07
C THR A 214 -7.56 8.18 7.94
N TYR A 215 -6.84 8.05 6.83
CA TYR A 215 -6.99 8.93 5.67
C TYR A 215 -7.19 8.10 4.40
N ASN A 216 -8.28 8.39 3.68
CA ASN A 216 -8.58 7.80 2.40
C ASN A 216 -8.06 8.71 1.28
N GLU A 217 -7.07 8.24 0.53
CA GLU A 217 -6.49 9.01 -0.56
C GLU A 217 -7.39 9.10 -1.79
N ASN A 218 -8.22 8.07 -2.01
CA ASN A 218 -9.07 8.02 -3.19
C ASN A 218 -10.24 9.02 -3.08
N SER A 219 -10.75 9.25 -1.87
CA SER A 219 -11.82 10.22 -1.59
C SER A 219 -11.35 11.55 -0.99
N ASP A 220 -10.06 11.68 -0.65
CA ASP A 220 -9.48 12.82 0.07
C ASP A 220 -10.26 13.14 1.37
N GLN A 221 -10.43 12.13 2.23
CA GLN A 221 -11.19 12.25 3.47
C GLN A 221 -10.38 11.77 4.68
N LEU A 222 -10.35 12.60 5.72
CA LEU A 222 -9.82 12.26 7.04
C LEU A 222 -10.95 11.74 7.93
N TYR A 223 -10.80 10.53 8.43
CA TYR A 223 -11.74 9.91 9.36
C TYR A 223 -11.12 9.84 10.74
N GLN A 224 -11.87 10.26 11.75
CA GLN A 224 -11.46 10.19 13.15
C GLN A 224 -12.51 9.42 13.94
N ALA A 225 -12.06 8.57 14.85
CA ALA A 225 -12.95 7.82 15.72
C ALA A 225 -12.35 7.67 17.12
N GLN A 226 -13.23 7.41 18.07
CA GLN A 226 -12.89 7.09 19.45
C GLN A 226 -13.85 6.02 19.96
N THR A 227 -13.36 5.13 20.81
CA THR A 227 -14.19 4.15 21.52
C THR A 227 -15.22 4.84 22.38
N ASP A 228 -16.46 4.37 22.31
CA ASP A 228 -17.53 4.87 23.16
C ASP A 228 -17.35 4.46 24.64
N ASP A 229 -18.20 5.05 25.47
CA ASP A 229 -18.27 4.82 26.90
C ASP A 229 -19.18 3.64 27.29
N SER A 230 -19.74 2.93 26.31
CA SER A 230 -20.66 1.83 26.58
C SER A 230 -19.92 0.64 27.19
N ILE A 231 -20.61 -0.07 28.09
CA ILE A 231 -20.06 -1.29 28.67
C ILE A 231 -20.01 -2.35 27.57
N VAL A 232 -18.84 -2.95 27.38
CA VAL A 232 -18.64 -4.07 26.46
C VAL A 232 -19.65 -5.19 26.72
N GLU A 233 -20.34 -5.61 25.66
CA GLU A 233 -21.29 -6.72 25.73
C GLU A 233 -20.63 -8.05 26.11
N GLY A 234 -21.38 -8.90 26.80
CA GLY A 234 -20.94 -10.27 27.12
C GLY A 234 -20.09 -10.41 28.39
N LEU A 235 -19.69 -9.30 29.02
CA LEU A 235 -18.98 -9.34 30.31
C LEU A 235 -19.92 -9.67 31.49
N PRO A 236 -19.49 -10.52 32.44
CA PRO A 236 -20.20 -10.72 33.70
C PRO A 236 -20.01 -9.51 34.61
N LYS A 237 -20.75 -9.44 35.74
CA LYS A 237 -20.69 -8.31 36.69
C LYS A 237 -19.25 -7.90 37.05
N LEU A 238 -18.42 -8.87 37.46
CA LEU A 238 -17.01 -8.62 37.81
C LEU A 238 -16.21 -8.02 36.64
N GLY A 239 -16.46 -8.47 35.41
CA GLY A 239 -15.83 -7.91 34.21
C GLY A 239 -16.30 -6.49 33.90
N LYS A 240 -17.57 -6.18 34.13
CA LYS A 240 -18.11 -4.83 33.98
C LYS A 240 -17.50 -3.87 35.01
N ASP A 241 -17.43 -4.29 36.27
CA ASP A 241 -16.83 -3.51 37.35
C ASP A 241 -15.34 -3.24 37.07
N ALA A 242 -14.61 -4.24 36.55
CA ALA A 242 -13.21 -4.09 36.13
C ALA A 242 -13.04 -3.14 34.93
N PHE A 243 -13.96 -3.21 33.95
CA PHE A 243 -13.98 -2.30 32.80
C PHE A 243 -14.23 -0.85 33.22
N GLU A 244 -15.16 -0.61 34.14
CA GLU A 244 -15.43 0.73 34.67
C GLU A 244 -14.25 1.27 35.51
N ALA A 245 -13.65 0.42 36.36
CA ALA A 245 -12.46 0.77 37.12
C ALA A 245 -11.28 1.13 36.19
N SER A 246 -11.11 0.36 35.11
CA SER A 246 -10.12 0.61 34.05
C SER A 246 -10.31 1.98 33.41
N ARG A 247 -11.54 2.35 33.06
CA ARG A 247 -11.83 3.67 32.46
C ARG A 247 -11.47 4.83 33.40
N LYS A 248 -11.77 4.67 34.69
CA LYS A 248 -11.43 5.68 35.72
C LYS A 248 -9.91 5.80 35.92
N LEU A 249 -9.20 4.67 35.88
CA LEU A 249 -7.75 4.63 36.06
C LEU A 249 -6.99 5.18 34.85
N TYR A 250 -7.37 4.72 33.64
CA TYR A 250 -6.80 5.14 32.37
C TYR A 250 -7.71 6.15 31.71
N SER A 251 -7.73 7.37 32.25
CA SER A 251 -8.69 8.42 31.88
C SER A 251 -8.46 9.05 30.51
N THR A 252 -7.26 8.91 29.94
CA THR A 252 -6.92 9.44 28.61
C THR A 252 -6.98 8.36 27.55
N ALA A 253 -7.72 8.63 26.47
CA ALA A 253 -7.67 7.78 25.28
C ALA A 253 -6.29 7.88 24.63
N SER A 254 -5.75 6.73 24.20
CA SER A 254 -4.60 6.71 23.29
C SER A 254 -4.99 7.30 21.93
N TYR A 255 -4.06 7.95 21.23
CA TYR A 255 -4.31 8.53 19.90
C TYR A 255 -3.33 7.96 18.88
N GLU A 256 -3.83 7.12 17.96
CA GLU A 256 -3.01 6.38 16.99
C GLU A 256 -3.48 6.62 15.55
N TYR A 257 -2.59 6.45 14.56
CA TYR A 257 -3.02 6.35 13.17
C TYR A 257 -3.58 4.95 12.90
N GLY A 258 -4.53 4.81 11.99
CA GLY A 258 -5.12 3.54 11.61
C GLY A 258 -4.08 2.62 11.01
N GLN A 259 -3.89 1.44 11.62
CA GLN A 259 -2.80 0.50 11.28
C GLN A 259 -3.08 -0.38 10.04
N PHE A 260 -4.24 -0.24 9.40
CA PHE A 260 -4.61 -1.04 8.23
C PHE A 260 -5.52 -0.25 7.31
N SER A 261 -5.34 -0.44 6.01
CA SER A 261 -6.21 0.13 4.97
C SER A 261 -7.44 -0.76 4.82
N THR A 262 -8.64 -0.24 5.10
CA THR A 262 -9.88 -0.99 4.87
C THR A 262 -10.49 -0.71 3.49
N GLY A 263 -9.89 0.18 2.68
CA GLY A 263 -10.41 0.66 1.40
C GLY A 263 -11.66 1.54 1.52
N ASP A 264 -12.47 1.28 2.55
CA ASP A 264 -13.68 1.99 2.95
C ASP A 264 -13.49 2.41 4.42
N ASP A 265 -13.15 3.67 4.64
CA ASP A 265 -12.71 4.22 5.93
C ASP A 265 -13.85 4.32 6.98
N VAL A 266 -15.03 3.81 6.64
CA VAL A 266 -16.22 3.68 7.49
C VAL A 266 -16.03 2.63 8.61
N TYR A 267 -15.02 1.74 8.52
CA TYR A 267 -14.82 0.67 9.50
C TYR A 267 -13.92 1.03 10.71
N PHE A 268 -13.31 2.21 10.75
CA PHE A 268 -12.31 2.54 11.78
C PHE A 268 -12.86 2.51 13.22
N GLU A 269 -14.06 3.02 13.45
CA GLU A 269 -14.72 2.95 14.76
C GLU A 269 -14.97 1.50 15.21
N SER A 270 -15.43 0.64 14.29
CA SER A 270 -15.68 -0.77 14.57
C SER A 270 -14.41 -1.50 15.01
N ILE A 271 -13.27 -1.12 14.45
CA ILE A 271 -11.96 -1.68 14.78
C ILE A 271 -11.54 -1.27 16.19
N LEU A 272 -11.65 0.02 16.53
CA LEU A 272 -11.33 0.52 17.86
C LEU A 272 -12.21 -0.15 18.92
N LYS A 273 -13.51 -0.32 18.62
CA LYS A 273 -14.44 -1.06 19.47
C LYS A 273 -14.00 -2.51 19.67
N LYS A 274 -13.68 -3.24 18.59
CA LYS A 274 -13.22 -4.64 18.69
C LYS A 274 -11.90 -4.79 19.46
N LYS A 275 -10.98 -3.83 19.34
CA LYS A 275 -9.75 -3.74 20.17
C LYS A 275 -10.09 -3.56 21.65
N GLN A 276 -11.02 -2.66 21.98
CA GLN A 276 -11.53 -2.47 23.34
C GLN A 276 -12.17 -3.75 23.89
N GLU A 277 -13.01 -4.43 23.10
CA GLU A 277 -13.64 -5.70 23.47
C GLU A 277 -12.61 -6.82 23.74
N SER A 278 -11.57 -6.92 22.90
CA SER A 278 -10.48 -7.90 23.04
C SER A 278 -9.69 -7.71 24.34
N ILE A 279 -9.41 -6.47 24.72
CA ILE A 279 -8.66 -6.16 25.95
C ILE A 279 -9.54 -6.34 27.19
N ALA A 280 -10.82 -5.95 27.10
CA ALA A 280 -11.79 -6.16 28.17
C ALA A 280 -12.06 -7.64 28.45
N ALA A 281 -11.96 -8.51 27.43
CA ALA A 281 -12.20 -9.95 27.57
C ALA A 281 -11.26 -10.64 28.58
N ASP A 282 -10.02 -10.17 28.70
CA ASP A 282 -9.05 -10.66 29.69
C ASP A 282 -8.96 -9.75 30.94
N GLY A 283 -9.88 -8.80 31.10
CA GLY A 283 -10.03 -8.01 32.32
C GLY A 283 -10.69 -8.79 33.46
N ASN A 284 -11.37 -9.89 33.16
CA ASN A 284 -11.87 -10.87 34.12
C ASN A 284 -11.55 -12.28 33.63
N TYR A 285 -10.91 -13.08 34.47
CA TYR A 285 -10.55 -14.45 34.13
C TYR A 285 -10.51 -15.33 35.38
N ILE A 286 -10.47 -16.63 35.18
CA ILE A 286 -10.25 -17.60 36.24
C ILE A 286 -8.99 -18.42 35.98
N LEU A 287 -8.37 -18.89 37.05
CA LEU A 287 -7.33 -19.91 37.04
C LEU A 287 -7.83 -21.09 37.87
N ALA A 288 -7.77 -22.30 37.33
CA ALA A 288 -8.23 -23.48 38.05
C ALA A 288 -7.40 -24.71 37.73
N THR A 289 -7.47 -25.70 38.63
CA THR A 289 -6.85 -27.01 38.44
C THR A 289 -7.90 -28.11 38.58
N SER A 290 -7.85 -29.11 37.71
CA SER A 290 -8.82 -30.21 37.62
C SER A 290 -8.13 -31.52 37.23
N ALA A 291 -8.72 -32.67 37.58
CA ALA A 291 -8.37 -33.96 36.99
C ALA A 291 -9.33 -34.38 35.87
N ASN A 292 -10.22 -33.49 35.39
CA ASN A 292 -11.17 -33.84 34.35
C ASN A 292 -10.46 -33.90 32.97
N PRO A 293 -10.35 -35.07 32.32
CA PRO A 293 -9.62 -35.24 31.05
C PRO A 293 -10.37 -34.70 29.83
N LYS A 294 -11.65 -34.31 29.99
CA LYS A 294 -12.49 -33.78 28.90
C LYS A 294 -12.18 -32.33 28.55
N LEU A 295 -11.48 -31.63 29.44
CA LEU A 295 -11.18 -30.21 29.28
C LEU A 295 -10.12 -30.03 28.19
N ARG A 296 -10.33 -29.10 27.26
CA ARG A 296 -9.35 -28.71 26.24
C ARG A 296 -9.45 -27.21 25.97
N ILE A 297 -8.49 -26.69 25.23
CA ILE A 297 -8.55 -25.33 24.73
C ILE A 297 -9.83 -25.11 23.89
N GLY A 298 -10.49 -23.96 24.08
CA GLY A 298 -11.76 -23.63 23.44
C GLY A 298 -12.99 -24.30 24.07
N SER A 299 -12.84 -25.19 25.06
CA SER A 299 -14.00 -25.76 25.77
C SER A 299 -14.77 -24.69 26.53
N ILE A 300 -16.10 -24.74 26.43
CA ILE A 300 -17.00 -24.01 27.33
C ILE A 300 -17.19 -24.85 28.60
N ILE A 301 -16.98 -24.25 29.76
CA ILE A 301 -17.17 -24.86 31.07
C ILE A 301 -18.20 -24.07 31.86
N ASN A 302 -19.05 -24.77 32.61
CA ASN A 302 -19.96 -24.17 33.57
C ASN A 302 -19.51 -24.61 34.97
N ILE A 303 -19.16 -23.64 35.82
CA ILE A 303 -18.68 -23.91 37.17
C ILE A 303 -19.79 -23.65 38.18
N GLU A 304 -20.07 -24.64 39.01
CA GLU A 304 -21.02 -24.55 40.12
C GLU A 304 -20.33 -24.79 41.46
N SER A 305 -20.82 -24.12 42.50
CA SER A 305 -20.52 -24.45 43.89
C SER A 305 -21.68 -25.24 44.47
N GLN A 306 -21.38 -26.33 45.18
CA GLN A 306 -22.39 -27.11 45.90
C GLN A 306 -22.24 -26.90 47.40
N GLN A 307 -23.33 -26.48 48.04
CA GLN A 307 -23.44 -26.41 49.49
C GLN A 307 -24.44 -27.46 49.96
N ILE A 308 -24.12 -28.13 51.08
CA ILE A 308 -25.05 -29.10 51.68
C ILE A 308 -26.25 -28.31 52.22
N LEU A 309 -27.45 -28.76 51.88
CA LEU A 309 -28.69 -28.19 52.42
C LEU A 309 -28.87 -28.64 53.86
N ASP A 310 -29.11 -27.68 54.76
CA ASP A 310 -29.44 -27.98 56.14
C ASP A 310 -30.84 -28.62 56.23
N ARG A 311 -31.06 -29.43 57.26
CA ARG A 311 -32.30 -30.19 57.44
C ARG A 311 -33.59 -29.34 57.33
N PRO A 312 -33.67 -28.09 57.85
CA PRO A 312 -34.84 -27.24 57.66
C PRO A 312 -35.13 -26.94 56.19
N ASP A 313 -34.10 -26.67 55.38
CA ASP A 313 -34.23 -26.33 53.96
C ASP A 313 -34.64 -27.55 53.12
N VAL A 314 -34.12 -28.74 53.48
CA VAL A 314 -34.54 -30.02 52.88
C VAL A 314 -36.04 -30.25 53.08
N LEU A 315 -36.54 -30.04 54.30
CA LEU A 315 -37.95 -30.20 54.62
C LEU A 315 -38.82 -29.13 53.94
N GLN A 316 -38.37 -27.88 53.89
CA GLN A 316 -39.09 -26.78 53.24
C GLN A 316 -39.21 -26.96 51.72
N LYS A 317 -38.16 -27.51 51.08
CA LYS A 317 -38.17 -27.85 49.64
C LYS A 317 -38.89 -29.17 49.33
N GLY A 318 -39.49 -29.84 50.33
CA GLY A 318 -40.22 -31.11 50.15
C GLY A 318 -39.33 -32.29 49.76
N LEU A 319 -38.03 -32.22 50.08
CA LEU A 319 -37.02 -33.19 49.71
C LEU A 319 -36.87 -34.28 50.78
N ASP A 320 -36.39 -35.45 50.38
CA ASP A 320 -36.26 -36.63 51.23
C ASP A 320 -35.21 -36.42 52.35
N SER A 321 -35.66 -36.23 53.59
CA SER A 321 -34.76 -36.00 54.73
C SER A 321 -33.77 -37.12 55.03
N SER A 322 -33.90 -38.29 54.39
CA SER A 322 -32.93 -39.41 54.50
C SER A 322 -31.74 -39.30 53.54
N LYS A 323 -31.75 -38.34 52.60
CA LYS A 323 -30.67 -38.13 51.62
C LYS A 323 -30.00 -36.77 51.82
N THR A 324 -28.69 -36.72 51.58
CA THR A 324 -27.96 -35.46 51.49
C THR A 324 -28.37 -34.73 50.21
N HIS A 325 -28.94 -33.54 50.37
CA HIS A 325 -29.30 -32.67 49.27
C HIS A 325 -28.31 -31.51 49.19
N TYR A 326 -28.08 -31.01 47.98
CA TYR A 326 -27.17 -29.90 47.74
C TYR A 326 -27.92 -28.75 47.09
N ASP A 327 -27.61 -27.52 47.50
CA ASP A 327 -27.93 -26.33 46.72
C ASP A 327 -26.76 -26.05 45.77
N SER A 328 -27.07 -25.91 44.49
CA SER A 328 -26.08 -25.61 43.45
C SER A 328 -26.17 -24.14 43.06
N ASN A 329 -25.12 -23.38 43.31
CA ASN A 329 -25.00 -22.00 42.88
C ASN A 329 -24.04 -21.90 41.69
N GLU A 330 -24.50 -21.34 40.57
CA GLU A 330 -23.65 -21.08 39.41
C GLU A 330 -22.61 -20.00 39.76
N ILE A 331 -21.33 -20.34 39.61
CA ILE A 331 -20.22 -19.38 39.71
C ILE A 331 -20.05 -18.64 38.38
N GLY A 332 -20.20 -19.35 37.27
CA GLY A 332 -20.25 -18.76 35.95
C GLY A 332 -19.85 -19.73 34.84
N THR A 333 -20.10 -19.29 33.61
CA THR A 333 -19.72 -20.01 32.39
C THR A 333 -18.51 -19.34 31.73
N TYR A 334 -17.48 -20.14 31.43
CA TYR A 334 -16.17 -19.68 30.94
C TYR A 334 -15.72 -20.46 29.69
N ILE A 335 -14.85 -19.87 28.87
CA ILE A 335 -14.15 -20.50 27.76
C ILE A 335 -12.67 -20.66 28.12
N ILE A 336 -12.13 -21.88 28.00
CA ILE A 336 -10.71 -22.16 28.26
C ILE A 336 -9.84 -21.57 27.15
N THR A 337 -8.92 -20.69 27.50
CA THR A 337 -8.00 -20.03 26.56
C THR A 337 -6.54 -20.47 26.73
N GLU A 338 -6.20 -21.02 27.89
CA GLU A 338 -4.91 -21.65 28.15
C GLU A 338 -5.13 -22.91 28.97
N ILE A 339 -4.47 -24.02 28.64
CA ILE A 339 -4.54 -25.26 29.43
C ILE A 339 -3.20 -25.99 29.35
N THR A 340 -2.75 -26.49 30.49
CA THR A 340 -1.61 -27.38 30.60
C THR A 340 -2.07 -28.70 31.15
N HIS A 341 -1.85 -29.78 30.41
CA HIS A 341 -2.10 -31.16 30.83
C HIS A 341 -0.80 -31.79 31.31
N LYS A 342 -0.85 -32.48 32.45
CA LYS A 342 0.24 -33.32 32.94
C LYS A 342 -0.25 -34.71 33.26
N ALA A 343 0.53 -35.71 32.89
CA ALA A 343 0.26 -37.09 33.24
C ALA A 343 1.54 -37.86 33.55
N THR A 344 1.44 -38.84 34.45
CA THR A 344 2.54 -39.71 34.86
C THR A 344 2.22 -41.20 34.65
N GLU A 345 3.24 -42.05 34.64
CA GLU A 345 3.09 -43.51 34.46
C GLU A 345 2.22 -44.19 35.53
N ILE A 346 2.18 -43.63 36.75
CA ILE A 346 1.37 -44.16 37.86
C ILE A 346 -0.11 -43.76 37.75
N GLY A 347 -0.51 -43.11 36.66
CA GLY A 347 -1.90 -42.76 36.37
C GLY A 347 -2.37 -41.45 36.99
N GLU A 348 -1.47 -40.64 37.54
CA GLU A 348 -1.81 -39.29 37.97
C GLU A 348 -2.03 -38.41 36.73
N TYR A 349 -3.16 -37.70 36.71
CA TYR A 349 -3.49 -36.74 35.68
C TYR A 349 -4.03 -35.48 36.32
N GLU A 350 -3.47 -34.34 35.90
CA GLU A 350 -3.96 -33.03 36.27
C GLU A 350 -3.95 -32.12 35.04
N ASN A 351 -4.83 -31.11 35.06
CA ASN A 351 -4.72 -29.97 34.18
C ASN A 351 -4.89 -28.68 34.96
N SER A 352 -4.13 -27.67 34.56
CA SER A 352 -4.27 -26.30 35.04
C SER A 352 -4.63 -25.41 33.87
N PHE A 353 -5.63 -24.55 34.01
CA PHE A 353 -6.15 -23.75 32.91
C PHE A 353 -6.49 -22.31 33.31
N LYS A 354 -6.42 -21.43 32.31
CA LYS A 354 -6.98 -20.08 32.33
C LYS A 354 -8.23 -20.06 31.46
N ALA A 355 -9.31 -19.47 31.98
CA ALA A 355 -10.55 -19.33 31.23
C ALA A 355 -11.14 -17.92 31.36
N LEU A 356 -11.72 -17.43 30.27
CA LEU A 356 -12.37 -16.12 30.17
C LEU A 356 -13.90 -16.30 30.19
N PRO A 357 -14.71 -15.28 30.50
CA PRO A 357 -16.16 -15.41 30.44
C PRO A 357 -16.64 -15.88 29.06
N ALA A 358 -17.53 -16.87 29.00
CA ALA A 358 -17.88 -17.53 27.73
C ALA A 358 -18.62 -16.62 26.72
N LYS A 359 -19.24 -15.54 27.19
CA LYS A 359 -20.07 -14.63 26.38
C LYS A 359 -19.29 -13.46 25.76
N ILE A 360 -17.97 -13.39 25.96
CA ILE A 360 -17.11 -12.38 25.31
C ILE A 360 -17.27 -12.42 23.79
N LYS A 361 -17.19 -11.24 23.16
CA LYS A 361 -17.28 -11.11 21.70
C LYS A 361 -15.95 -11.41 21.01
N LYS A 362 -14.85 -10.96 21.62
CA LYS A 362 -13.49 -11.03 21.07
C LYS A 362 -12.55 -11.72 22.04
N LEU A 363 -11.63 -12.52 21.50
CA LEU A 363 -10.51 -13.06 22.26
C LEU A 363 -9.39 -12.03 22.38
N PRO A 364 -8.51 -12.13 23.39
CA PRO A 364 -7.31 -11.32 23.49
C PRO A 364 -6.45 -11.38 22.23
N GLU A 365 -5.93 -10.24 21.79
CA GLU A 365 -5.16 -10.14 20.55
C GLU A 365 -3.89 -11.01 20.57
N PRO A 366 -3.49 -11.59 19.42
CA PRO A 366 -2.19 -12.21 19.27
C PRO A 366 -1.03 -11.24 19.60
N LYS A 367 -0.03 -11.73 20.32
CA LYS A 367 1.21 -10.98 20.60
C LYS A 367 2.15 -11.08 19.39
N VAL A 368 1.85 -10.28 18.37
CA VAL A 368 2.63 -10.18 17.13
C VAL A 368 2.89 -8.72 16.76
N ASN A 369 4.09 -8.46 16.24
CA ASN A 369 4.49 -7.15 15.74
C ASN A 369 3.95 -6.92 14.33
N MET A 370 3.61 -5.67 14.00
CA MET A 370 3.32 -5.31 12.62
C MET A 370 4.63 -5.32 11.80
N PRO A 371 4.60 -5.76 10.53
CA PRO A 371 5.76 -5.73 9.66
C PRO A 371 6.15 -4.29 9.34
N VAL A 372 7.44 -4.05 9.22
CA VAL A 372 8.01 -2.75 8.87
C VAL A 372 8.66 -2.88 7.49
N ALA A 373 8.03 -2.28 6.49
CA ALA A 373 8.51 -2.25 5.13
C ALA A 373 9.64 -1.24 4.97
N GLN A 374 10.62 -1.59 4.14
CA GLN A 374 11.67 -0.69 3.70
C GLN A 374 11.43 -0.34 2.24
N GLU A 375 12.03 0.76 1.79
CA GLU A 375 11.99 1.18 0.39
C GLU A 375 12.48 0.07 -0.54
N GLN A 376 11.77 -0.12 -1.64
CA GLN A 376 12.01 -1.22 -2.57
C GLN A 376 11.98 -0.75 -4.01
N ARG A 377 12.84 -1.35 -4.83
CA ARG A 377 12.77 -1.18 -6.29
C ARG A 377 11.60 -1.96 -6.86
N ALA A 378 10.94 -1.37 -7.83
CA ALA A 378 9.87 -1.98 -8.60
C ALA A 378 10.01 -1.63 -10.08
N VAL A 379 9.27 -2.33 -10.93
CA VAL A 379 9.12 -2.03 -12.35
C VAL A 379 7.68 -1.62 -12.62
N VAL A 380 7.48 -0.55 -13.36
CA VAL A 380 6.15 -0.10 -13.78
C VAL A 380 5.59 -1.10 -14.79
N VAL A 381 4.41 -1.66 -14.49
CA VAL A 381 3.73 -2.63 -15.36
C VAL A 381 2.46 -2.07 -15.99
N ALA A 382 1.91 -0.98 -15.47
CA ALA A 382 0.79 -0.26 -16.05
C ALA A 382 0.81 1.22 -15.63
N ASN A 383 0.45 2.12 -16.54
CA ASN A 383 0.36 3.57 -16.29
C ASN A 383 -0.94 4.19 -16.87
N ASP A 384 -1.87 3.34 -17.29
CA ASP A 384 -3.17 3.65 -17.86
C ASP A 384 -4.27 3.63 -16.78
N ASP A 385 -4.09 4.42 -15.71
CA ASP A 385 -5.03 4.49 -14.59
C ASP A 385 -6.47 4.79 -15.05
N PRO A 386 -7.43 3.86 -14.87
CA PRO A 386 -8.83 4.04 -15.30
C PRO A 386 -9.53 5.25 -14.66
N SER A 387 -9.06 5.69 -13.48
CA SER A 387 -9.59 6.87 -12.79
C SER A 387 -8.97 8.18 -13.27
N GLY A 388 -7.89 8.12 -14.06
CA GLY A 388 -7.18 9.30 -14.57
C GLY A 388 -6.43 10.09 -13.50
N ASN A 389 -6.06 9.48 -12.37
CA ASN A 389 -5.42 10.14 -11.23
C ASN A 389 -3.88 10.12 -11.29
N GLY A 390 -3.29 9.75 -12.44
CA GLY A 390 -1.84 9.71 -12.62
C GLY A 390 -1.15 8.63 -11.78
N ARG A 391 -1.87 7.56 -11.42
CA ARG A 391 -1.32 6.43 -10.67
C ARG A 391 -0.65 5.43 -11.61
N VAL A 392 0.23 4.59 -11.06
CA VAL A 392 0.86 3.48 -11.79
C VAL A 392 0.68 2.18 -11.03
N ARG A 393 0.67 1.05 -11.74
CA ARG A 393 0.85 -0.27 -11.13
C ARG A 393 2.29 -0.69 -11.28
N VAL A 394 2.85 -1.25 -10.23
CA VAL A 394 4.23 -1.71 -10.24
C VAL A 394 4.32 -3.17 -9.81
N GLU A 395 5.37 -3.84 -10.25
CA GLU A 395 5.76 -5.17 -9.80
C GLU A 395 7.04 -5.02 -8.97
N LEU A 396 6.95 -5.30 -7.66
CA LEU A 396 8.12 -5.39 -6.78
C LEU A 396 8.96 -6.61 -7.17
N LEU A 397 10.28 -6.56 -6.93
CA LEU A 397 11.20 -7.61 -7.40
C LEU A 397 10.80 -9.04 -6.95
N TRP A 398 10.25 -9.19 -5.75
CA TRP A 398 9.80 -10.48 -5.23
C TRP A 398 8.43 -10.93 -5.77
N GLN A 399 7.60 -10.00 -6.26
CA GLN A 399 6.29 -10.30 -6.86
C GLN A 399 6.40 -10.99 -8.22
N LYS A 400 7.53 -10.82 -8.92
CA LYS A 400 7.78 -11.45 -10.22
C LYS A 400 7.64 -12.98 -10.20
N LYS A 401 8.05 -13.63 -9.11
CA LYS A 401 7.90 -15.09 -8.95
C LYS A 401 6.42 -15.51 -8.82
N GLN A 402 5.60 -14.63 -8.27
CA GLN A 402 4.18 -14.86 -8.01
C GLN A 402 3.27 -14.40 -9.16
N GLN A 403 3.83 -13.73 -10.17
CA GLN A 403 3.06 -13.07 -11.23
C GLN A 403 1.99 -12.13 -10.65
N SER A 404 2.33 -11.46 -9.54
CA SER A 404 1.49 -10.51 -8.84
C SER A 404 2.03 -9.09 -9.03
N ARG A 405 1.26 -8.10 -8.60
CA ARG A 405 1.60 -6.68 -8.72
C ARG A 405 0.82 -5.87 -7.69
N THR A 406 1.20 -4.61 -7.52
CA THR A 406 0.51 -3.69 -6.61
C THR A 406 -0.85 -3.24 -7.16
N PRO A 407 -1.72 -2.64 -6.32
CA PRO A 407 -2.82 -1.79 -6.79
C PRO A 407 -2.27 -0.53 -7.50
N TRP A 408 -3.17 0.36 -7.90
CA TRP A 408 -2.80 1.66 -8.45
C TRP A 408 -2.16 2.55 -7.38
N LEU A 409 -0.90 2.91 -7.59
CA LEU A 409 -0.09 3.68 -6.64
C LEU A 409 0.05 5.12 -7.08
N TYR A 410 -0.12 6.04 -6.14
CA TYR A 410 0.23 7.44 -6.35
C TYR A 410 1.73 7.60 -6.57
N VAL A 411 2.08 8.55 -7.45
CA VAL A 411 3.46 8.93 -7.76
C VAL A 411 3.76 10.25 -7.07
N LEU A 412 4.78 10.28 -6.22
CA LEU A 412 5.30 11.50 -5.63
C LEU A 412 5.83 12.39 -6.76
N THR A 413 5.34 13.62 -6.80
CA THR A 413 5.77 14.64 -7.76
C THR A 413 6.27 15.88 -7.04
N PRO A 414 7.24 16.65 -7.60
CA PRO A 414 7.73 17.89 -7.00
C PRO A 414 6.66 18.93 -6.67
N ASN A 415 5.54 18.94 -7.39
CA ASN A 415 4.40 19.81 -7.12
C ASN A 415 3.12 19.13 -7.60
N ALA A 416 2.20 18.83 -6.68
CA ALA A 416 0.85 18.38 -6.97
C ALA A 416 -0.14 19.31 -6.27
N GLY A 417 -1.17 19.75 -6.98
CA GLY A 417 -2.28 20.45 -6.36
C GLY A 417 -3.33 20.91 -7.36
N THR A 418 -4.18 21.79 -6.86
CA THR A 418 -5.31 22.37 -7.58
C THR A 418 -5.35 23.89 -7.38
N SER A 419 -6.20 24.58 -8.14
CA SER A 419 -6.60 25.99 -7.94
C SER A 419 -7.95 26.22 -8.62
N ASP A 420 -8.55 27.41 -8.43
CA ASP A 420 -9.80 27.81 -9.10
C ASP A 420 -9.75 27.80 -10.64
N ILE A 421 -8.54 27.76 -11.21
CA ILE A 421 -8.30 27.72 -12.66
C ILE A 421 -7.90 26.31 -13.12
N VAL A 422 -7.17 25.56 -12.27
CA VAL A 422 -6.64 24.23 -12.60
C VAL A 422 -7.11 23.23 -11.55
N ASN A 423 -8.24 22.57 -11.82
CA ASN A 423 -8.97 21.80 -10.81
C ASN A 423 -8.37 20.41 -10.47
N LYS A 424 -7.38 19.90 -11.22
CA LYS A 424 -6.83 18.55 -11.00
C LYS A 424 -5.30 18.43 -11.11
N ASN A 425 -4.70 19.03 -12.14
CA ASN A 425 -3.30 18.77 -12.53
C ASN A 425 -2.43 20.03 -12.45
N ARG A 426 -2.52 20.81 -11.37
CA ARG A 426 -1.64 21.97 -11.17
C ARG A 426 -0.29 21.48 -10.64
N GLY A 427 0.77 21.64 -11.42
CA GLY A 427 2.14 21.30 -10.99
C GLY A 427 2.90 20.48 -12.01
N TRP A 428 3.78 19.59 -11.54
CA TRP A 428 4.62 18.74 -12.39
C TRP A 428 3.94 17.38 -12.62
N VAL A 429 3.58 17.08 -13.87
CA VAL A 429 2.90 15.82 -14.21
C VAL A 429 3.76 15.02 -15.18
N THR A 430 4.59 14.14 -14.62
CA THR A 430 5.47 13.23 -15.36
C THR A 430 5.30 11.83 -14.79
N ILE A 431 4.37 11.07 -15.37
CA ILE A 431 4.07 9.70 -14.92
C ILE A 431 5.11 8.74 -15.52
N PRO A 432 5.72 7.86 -14.71
CA PRO A 432 6.63 6.83 -15.21
C PRO A 432 6.01 5.96 -16.32
N GLU A 433 6.81 5.55 -17.28
CA GLU A 433 6.38 4.72 -18.40
C GLU A 433 6.45 3.23 -18.05
N VAL A 434 5.65 2.40 -18.74
CA VAL A 434 5.73 0.94 -18.58
C VAL A 434 7.14 0.45 -18.90
N GLY A 435 7.72 -0.33 -17.99
CA GLY A 435 9.11 -0.80 -18.05
C GLY A 435 10.10 0.08 -17.29
N ASP A 436 9.71 1.28 -16.85
CA ASP A 436 10.57 2.11 -16.01
C ASP A 436 10.80 1.47 -14.64
N HIS A 437 12.01 1.62 -14.14
CA HIS A 437 12.34 1.26 -12.77
C HIS A 437 12.02 2.43 -11.84
N VAL A 438 11.33 2.13 -10.75
CA VAL A 438 10.93 3.11 -9.75
C VAL A 438 11.32 2.65 -8.35
N MET A 439 11.42 3.61 -7.43
CA MET A 439 11.51 3.33 -6.00
C MET A 439 10.13 3.48 -5.37
N VAL A 440 9.76 2.50 -4.55
CA VAL A 440 8.50 2.44 -3.80
C VAL A 440 8.83 2.62 -2.32
N SER A 441 8.13 3.54 -1.68
CA SER A 441 8.13 3.70 -0.22
C SER A 441 6.76 3.33 0.33
N PHE A 442 6.64 3.28 1.65
CA PHE A 442 5.49 2.70 2.35
C PHE A 442 5.02 3.65 3.45
N ARG A 443 3.76 4.11 3.39
CA ARG A 443 3.25 5.03 4.40
C ARG A 443 3.27 4.37 5.77
N TYR A 444 3.83 5.06 6.77
CA TYR A 444 4.05 4.53 8.12
C TYR A 444 4.88 3.23 8.15
N ASN A 445 5.64 2.96 7.09
CA ASN A 445 6.33 1.69 6.86
C ASN A 445 5.38 0.47 6.82
N ASP A 446 4.10 0.66 6.48
CA ASP A 446 3.14 -0.43 6.30
C ASP A 446 3.27 -1.01 4.87
N PRO A 447 3.64 -2.29 4.70
CA PRO A 447 3.78 -2.91 3.38
C PRO A 447 2.48 -2.93 2.56
N ASN A 448 1.33 -2.69 3.19
CA ASN A 448 0.03 -2.59 2.51
C ASN A 448 -0.29 -1.17 2.00
N ARG A 449 0.56 -0.18 2.28
CA ARG A 449 0.39 1.23 1.84
C ARG A 449 1.56 1.73 0.98
N PRO A 450 1.88 1.06 -0.15
CA PRO A 450 2.95 1.48 -1.03
C PRO A 450 2.60 2.75 -1.83
N TYR A 451 3.60 3.56 -2.14
CA TYR A 451 3.52 4.66 -3.09
C TYR A 451 4.86 4.85 -3.80
N VAL A 452 4.86 5.38 -5.02
CA VAL A 452 6.08 5.59 -5.80
C VAL A 452 6.72 6.91 -5.39
N ILE A 453 8.01 6.91 -5.04
CA ILE A 453 8.75 8.14 -4.67
C ILE A 453 9.53 8.76 -5.84
N GLY A 454 9.73 8.02 -6.92
CA GLY A 454 10.39 8.50 -8.13
C GLY A 454 10.96 7.39 -9.00
N SER A 455 11.42 7.75 -10.20
CA SER A 455 12.11 6.84 -11.12
C SER A 455 13.59 6.72 -10.78
N ILE A 456 14.16 5.54 -10.99
CA ILE A 456 15.57 5.25 -10.77
C ILE A 456 16.18 4.59 -12.00
N PHE A 457 17.34 5.10 -12.42
CA PHE A 457 18.13 4.48 -13.49
C PHE A 457 18.71 3.12 -13.07
N ASN A 458 19.08 2.29 -14.05
CA ASN A 458 19.62 0.95 -13.83
C ASN A 458 20.75 0.63 -14.83
N GLY A 459 21.29 -0.58 -14.82
CA GLY A 459 22.39 -0.96 -15.73
C GLY A 459 22.09 -0.89 -17.23
N LYS A 460 20.83 -0.63 -17.64
CA LYS A 460 20.38 -0.47 -19.02
C LYS A 460 19.83 0.93 -19.32
N THR A 461 19.50 1.73 -18.32
CA THR A 461 18.87 3.05 -18.47
C THR A 461 19.66 4.11 -17.71
N GLY A 462 19.58 5.36 -18.17
CA GLY A 462 20.33 6.47 -17.58
C GLY A 462 21.67 6.67 -18.27
N GLU A 463 21.79 7.83 -18.90
CA GLU A 463 23.04 8.34 -19.47
C GLU A 463 23.20 9.76 -18.92
N GLY A 464 24.29 10.01 -18.18
CA GLY A 464 24.49 11.29 -17.48
C GLY A 464 25.74 11.24 -16.61
N GLY A 465 26.20 12.39 -16.10
CA GLY A 465 27.39 12.42 -15.24
C GLY A 465 28.71 12.07 -15.94
N LYS A 466 28.79 12.23 -17.27
CA LYS A 466 30.05 12.16 -18.04
C LYS A 466 31.11 13.10 -17.44
N LEU A 467 32.36 13.08 -17.94
CA LEU A 467 33.42 14.00 -17.47
C LEU A 467 32.88 15.43 -17.34
N ASP A 468 33.05 16.02 -16.15
CA ASP A 468 32.58 17.35 -15.73
C ASP A 468 31.06 17.56 -15.59
N ASN A 469 30.21 16.55 -15.88
CA ASN A 469 28.73 16.61 -15.76
C ASN A 469 28.10 17.90 -16.34
N HIS A 470 28.67 18.39 -17.44
CA HIS A 470 28.32 19.69 -18.04
C HIS A 470 27.03 19.66 -18.85
N ILE A 471 26.51 18.48 -19.20
CA ILE A 471 25.23 18.31 -19.90
C ILE A 471 24.13 17.94 -18.90
N LYS A 472 23.04 18.71 -18.89
CA LYS A 472 21.81 18.41 -18.13
C LYS A 472 20.63 18.48 -19.08
N SER A 473 19.66 17.60 -18.93
CA SER A 473 18.61 17.49 -19.95
C SER A 473 17.32 16.91 -19.41
N PHE A 474 16.21 17.37 -19.99
CA PHE A 474 14.90 16.74 -19.90
C PHE A 474 14.57 16.12 -21.25
N PHE A 475 14.12 14.86 -21.26
CA PHE A 475 13.68 14.16 -22.47
C PHE A 475 12.28 13.59 -22.24
N THR A 476 11.41 13.72 -23.25
CA THR A 476 10.13 13.00 -23.29
C THR A 476 10.28 11.70 -24.08
N ARG A 477 9.30 10.78 -23.93
CA ARG A 477 9.29 9.49 -24.63
C ARG A 477 9.45 9.60 -26.16
N CYS A 478 8.93 10.67 -26.78
CA CYS A 478 9.03 10.85 -28.23
C CYS A 478 10.36 11.46 -28.69
N GLY A 479 11.25 11.87 -27.79
CA GLY A 479 12.55 12.46 -28.11
C GLY A 479 12.57 14.00 -28.16
N SER A 480 11.51 14.67 -27.70
CA SER A 480 11.59 16.12 -27.45
C SER A 480 12.47 16.41 -26.24
N THR A 481 13.28 17.46 -26.31
CA THR A 481 14.29 17.75 -25.30
C THR A 481 14.45 19.23 -24.98
N ILE A 482 14.84 19.50 -23.74
CA ILE A 482 15.48 20.73 -23.30
C ILE A 482 16.85 20.32 -22.74
N THR A 483 17.92 20.80 -23.36
CA THR A 483 19.31 20.47 -23.00
C THR A 483 20.07 21.73 -22.59
N PHE A 484 20.80 21.65 -21.49
CA PHE A 484 21.70 22.67 -20.96
C PHE A 484 23.14 22.16 -21.09
N ASP A 485 24.03 22.99 -21.64
CA ASP A 485 25.47 22.73 -21.71
C ASP A 485 26.21 23.81 -20.93
N ASP A 486 26.72 23.48 -19.74
CA ASP A 486 27.42 24.40 -18.84
C ASP A 486 28.78 24.84 -19.40
N LYS A 487 29.40 24.04 -20.29
CA LYS A 487 30.68 24.37 -20.92
C LYS A 487 30.51 25.43 -21.98
N GLN A 488 29.44 25.32 -22.78
CA GLN A 488 29.06 26.33 -23.77
C GLN A 488 28.19 27.43 -23.19
N LYS A 489 27.68 27.27 -21.95
CA LYS A 489 26.65 28.12 -21.33
C LYS A 489 25.41 28.25 -22.21
N SER A 490 25.06 27.16 -22.90
CA SER A 490 24.04 27.15 -23.96
C SER A 490 22.79 26.38 -23.56
N ILE A 491 21.66 26.70 -24.22
CA ILE A 491 20.36 26.03 -24.05
C ILE A 491 19.82 25.64 -25.42
N LEU A 492 19.44 24.38 -25.57
CA LEU A 492 18.81 23.83 -26.78
C LEU A 492 17.43 23.24 -26.45
N ILE A 493 16.39 23.79 -27.08
CA ILE A 493 15.05 23.18 -27.12
C ILE A 493 14.88 22.56 -28.50
N LYS A 494 14.58 21.25 -28.56
CA LYS A 494 14.52 20.51 -29.82
C LYS A 494 13.43 19.46 -29.82
N ASP A 495 12.76 19.30 -30.95
CA ASP A 495 11.88 18.16 -31.22
C ASP A 495 12.51 17.15 -32.21
N PRO A 496 11.93 15.94 -32.35
CA PRO A 496 12.46 14.93 -33.25
C PRO A 496 12.42 15.30 -34.75
N SER A 497 11.58 16.27 -35.13
CA SER A 497 11.45 16.71 -36.53
C SER A 497 12.54 17.70 -36.96
N GLY A 498 13.32 18.21 -36.00
CA GLY A 498 14.41 19.14 -36.25
C GLY A 498 14.05 20.61 -36.01
N ASN A 499 12.88 20.91 -35.45
CA ASN A 499 12.59 22.25 -34.95
C ASN A 499 13.50 22.53 -33.75
N SER A 500 14.10 23.73 -33.70
CA SER A 500 14.99 24.08 -32.60
C SER A 500 15.00 25.56 -32.24
N ILE A 501 15.16 25.82 -30.95
CA ILE A 501 15.55 27.12 -30.40
C ILE A 501 16.88 26.91 -29.68
N TYR A 502 17.91 27.65 -30.10
CA TYR A 502 19.25 27.53 -29.55
C TYR A 502 19.75 28.90 -29.05
N LEU A 503 20.07 28.97 -27.77
CA LEU A 503 20.74 30.09 -27.12
C LEU A 503 22.17 29.64 -26.90
N ASP A 504 23.14 30.29 -27.54
CA ASP A 504 24.50 29.75 -27.67
C ASP A 504 25.45 30.07 -26.51
N GLY A 505 25.03 30.90 -25.55
CA GLY A 505 25.87 31.35 -24.44
C GLY A 505 26.81 32.52 -24.76
N GLU A 506 26.96 32.87 -26.04
CA GLU A 506 27.80 33.97 -26.55
C GLU A 506 26.95 35.19 -26.98
N GLY A 507 25.65 35.13 -26.72
CA GLY A 507 24.70 36.21 -26.97
C GLY A 507 23.90 36.08 -28.27
N ASN A 508 24.04 34.97 -29.01
CA ASN A 508 23.24 34.70 -30.19
C ASN A 508 22.06 33.77 -29.89
N ILE A 509 20.98 33.95 -30.65
CA ILE A 509 19.80 33.09 -30.63
C ILE A 509 19.51 32.65 -32.05
N THR A 510 19.34 31.35 -32.26
CA THR A 510 18.91 30.78 -33.54
C THR A 510 17.59 30.04 -33.38
N VAL A 511 16.62 30.36 -34.23
CA VAL A 511 15.34 29.65 -34.32
C VAL A 511 15.25 29.01 -35.70
N ASN A 512 15.09 27.68 -35.74
CA ASN A 512 15.05 26.90 -36.97
C ASN A 512 13.75 26.10 -37.07
N ALA A 513 13.11 26.18 -38.25
CA ALA A 513 11.97 25.36 -38.62
C ALA A 513 12.25 24.76 -40.02
N PRO A 514 12.38 23.43 -40.16
CA PRO A 514 12.68 22.81 -41.46
C PRO A 514 11.61 22.98 -42.54
N LYS A 515 10.40 23.42 -42.17
CA LYS A 515 9.28 23.65 -43.08
C LYS A 515 8.81 25.11 -42.99
N ASN A 516 7.69 25.34 -42.31
CA ASN A 516 7.03 26.64 -42.25
C ASN A 516 7.23 27.28 -40.87
N MET A 517 7.39 28.61 -40.85
CA MET A 517 7.38 29.42 -39.63
C MET A 517 6.32 30.52 -39.77
N THR A 518 5.53 30.76 -38.73
CA THR A 518 4.45 31.76 -38.73
C THR A 518 4.50 32.56 -37.44
N ILE A 519 4.37 33.89 -37.55
CA ILE A 519 4.37 34.83 -36.42
C ILE A 519 3.05 35.61 -36.48
N ASN A 520 2.17 35.37 -35.51
CA ASN A 520 0.90 36.08 -35.37
C ASN A 520 0.96 36.96 -34.13
N VAL A 521 0.66 38.25 -34.28
CA VAL A 521 0.70 39.24 -33.19
C VAL A 521 -0.64 39.95 -33.13
N GLY A 522 -1.30 39.90 -31.97
CA GLY A 522 -2.67 40.39 -31.81
C GLY A 522 -2.81 41.91 -31.65
N ASP A 523 -1.72 42.60 -31.29
CA ASP A 523 -1.70 44.05 -31.11
C ASP A 523 -0.50 44.65 -31.87
N ASN A 524 0.66 44.81 -31.24
CA ASN A 524 1.82 45.47 -31.85
C ASN A 524 3.04 44.55 -31.97
N LEU A 525 3.72 44.58 -33.12
CA LEU A 525 5.02 43.94 -33.36
C LEU A 525 6.09 44.99 -33.67
N ASP A 526 7.03 45.17 -32.75
CA ASP A 526 8.18 46.06 -32.94
C ASP A 526 9.45 45.26 -33.24
N ILE A 527 10.16 45.64 -34.32
CA ILE A 527 11.44 45.04 -34.70
C ILE A 527 12.50 46.13 -34.74
N THR A 528 13.44 46.10 -33.80
CA THR A 528 14.58 47.04 -33.73
C THR A 528 15.89 46.29 -33.88
N VAL A 529 16.73 46.72 -34.83
CA VAL A 529 18.03 46.10 -35.10
C VAL A 529 19.13 47.16 -35.00
N GLY A 530 20.08 46.96 -34.09
CA GLY A 530 21.12 47.98 -33.80
C GLY A 530 22.19 48.16 -34.87
N LYS A 531 22.34 47.19 -35.77
CA LYS A 531 23.27 47.26 -36.92
C LYS A 531 22.51 46.96 -38.21
N ASN A 532 22.57 45.71 -38.68
CA ASN A 532 22.10 45.32 -40.01
C ASN A 532 20.93 44.34 -39.92
N MET A 533 19.86 44.61 -40.64
CA MET A 533 18.77 43.67 -40.88
C MET A 533 18.85 43.16 -42.32
N THR A 534 18.86 41.84 -42.50
CA THR A 534 18.80 41.19 -43.81
C THR A 534 17.54 40.36 -43.90
N VAL A 535 16.78 40.52 -44.99
CA VAL A 535 15.58 39.72 -45.27
C VAL A 535 15.72 39.09 -46.64
N GLY A 536 15.95 37.79 -46.68
CA GLY A 536 16.00 36.99 -47.91
C GLY A 536 14.70 36.24 -48.12
N VAL A 537 14.13 36.30 -49.33
CA VAL A 537 12.94 35.53 -49.72
C VAL A 537 13.25 34.87 -51.06
N GLY A 538 13.27 33.53 -51.09
CA GLY A 538 13.59 32.77 -52.31
C GLY A 538 12.46 32.71 -53.34
N GLY A 539 11.21 32.96 -52.90
CA GLY A 539 10.03 33.05 -53.75
C GLY A 539 9.39 34.44 -53.67
N ASN A 540 8.10 34.50 -53.36
CA ASN A 540 7.34 35.74 -53.37
C ASN A 540 7.27 36.40 -51.99
N LYS A 541 7.51 37.72 -51.93
CA LYS A 541 7.19 38.55 -50.75
C LYS A 541 5.89 39.31 -50.99
N LYS A 542 4.86 39.05 -50.19
CA LYS A 542 3.61 39.82 -50.16
C LYS A 542 3.52 40.60 -48.85
N THR A 543 3.20 41.88 -48.94
CA THR A 543 2.97 42.74 -47.77
C THR A 543 1.63 43.44 -47.97
N THR A 544 0.71 43.24 -47.02
CA THR A 544 -0.59 43.93 -46.96
C THR A 544 -0.58 44.82 -45.73
N ILE A 545 -0.90 46.10 -45.90
CA ILE A 545 -1.01 47.09 -44.83
C ILE A 545 -2.32 47.82 -45.08
N ASP A 546 -3.30 47.62 -44.20
CA ASP A 546 -4.63 48.21 -44.36
C ASP A 546 -4.65 49.68 -43.92
N GLY A 547 -3.77 50.04 -42.98
CA GLY A 547 -3.55 51.40 -42.53
C GLY A 547 -2.41 52.10 -43.27
N ASN A 548 -1.60 52.86 -42.54
CA ASN A 548 -0.50 53.63 -43.10
C ASN A 548 0.81 52.83 -43.16
N ASN A 549 1.49 52.90 -44.29
CA ASN A 549 2.89 52.46 -44.41
C ASN A 549 3.82 53.68 -44.43
N SER A 550 4.65 53.84 -43.40
CA SER A 550 5.61 54.95 -43.28
C SER A 550 7.04 54.41 -43.31
N LEU A 551 7.84 54.91 -44.25
CA LEU A 551 9.25 54.53 -44.41
C LEU A 551 10.14 55.76 -44.31
N LYS A 552 11.03 55.78 -43.31
CA LYS A 552 12.07 56.79 -43.16
C LYS A 552 13.44 56.14 -43.35
N VAL A 553 14.18 56.58 -44.36
CA VAL A 553 15.55 56.13 -44.64
C VAL A 553 16.50 57.31 -44.44
N GLY A 554 17.48 57.17 -43.56
CA GLY A 554 18.39 58.28 -43.19
C GLY A 554 19.47 58.60 -44.23
N LYS A 555 19.74 57.67 -45.17
CA LYS A 555 20.71 57.82 -46.26
C LYS A 555 20.04 57.47 -47.60
N SER A 556 20.49 56.43 -48.29
CA SER A 556 19.98 56.01 -49.59
C SER A 556 18.96 54.87 -49.48
N SER A 557 17.91 54.93 -50.29
CA SER A 557 17.03 53.80 -50.58
C SER A 557 17.18 53.43 -52.05
N THR A 558 17.51 52.17 -52.34
CA THR A 558 17.67 51.66 -53.71
C THR A 558 16.62 50.59 -53.95
N VAL A 559 15.88 50.75 -55.04
CA VAL A 559 14.88 49.78 -55.51
C VAL A 559 15.29 49.39 -56.92
N ASP A 560 15.74 48.15 -57.09
CA ASP A 560 16.09 47.57 -58.38
C ASP A 560 15.01 46.55 -58.76
N ILE A 561 14.31 46.80 -59.87
CA ILE A 561 13.20 45.99 -60.35
C ILE A 561 13.43 45.74 -61.83
N THR A 562 13.59 44.46 -62.18
CA THR A 562 14.01 44.04 -63.53
C THR A 562 12.87 44.00 -64.54
N GLU A 563 11.64 43.74 -64.10
CA GLU A 563 10.49 43.57 -64.99
C GLU A 563 9.52 44.75 -64.92
N LEU A 564 8.68 44.82 -63.88
CA LEU A 564 7.61 45.81 -63.78
C LEU A 564 7.56 46.47 -62.40
N TYR A 565 7.67 47.79 -62.39
CA TYR A 565 7.26 48.61 -61.26
C TYR A 565 5.93 49.30 -61.57
N LYS A 566 4.86 48.90 -60.86
CA LYS A 566 3.51 49.48 -61.01
C LYS A 566 3.09 50.20 -59.73
N LEU A 567 2.88 51.51 -59.83
CA LEU A 567 2.32 52.34 -58.76
C LEU A 567 0.89 52.74 -59.12
N ILE A 568 -0.08 52.37 -58.28
CA ILE A 568 -1.47 52.78 -58.41
C ILE A 568 -1.82 53.53 -57.12
N THR A 569 -2.19 54.79 -57.23
CA THR A 569 -2.56 55.64 -56.09
C THR A 569 -3.62 56.65 -56.50
N HIS A 570 -4.43 57.10 -55.54
CA HIS A 570 -5.37 58.20 -55.76
C HIS A 570 -4.65 59.54 -55.89
N MET A 571 -3.64 59.78 -55.07
CA MET A 571 -2.79 60.97 -55.10
C MET A 571 -1.31 60.58 -55.05
N TYR A 572 -0.48 61.28 -55.83
CA TYR A 572 0.96 61.13 -55.81
C TYR A 572 1.62 62.50 -55.68
N GLU A 573 2.35 62.70 -54.60
CA GLU A 573 3.20 63.87 -54.41
C GLU A 573 4.66 63.41 -54.33
N GLN A 574 5.54 64.14 -55.01
CA GLN A 574 6.97 63.93 -54.90
C GLN A 574 7.67 65.27 -54.76
N LYS A 575 8.40 65.44 -53.66
CA LYS A 575 9.26 66.58 -53.41
C LYS A 575 10.72 66.14 -53.49
N VAL A 576 11.50 66.78 -54.34
CA VAL A 576 12.94 66.55 -54.50
C VAL A 576 13.64 67.88 -54.28
N SER A 577 14.48 67.98 -53.25
CA SER A 577 15.21 69.21 -52.92
C SER A 577 16.47 69.41 -53.76
N GLY A 578 17.05 68.31 -54.27
CA GLY A 578 18.17 68.32 -55.20
C GLY A 578 17.72 67.91 -56.61
N ASP A 579 18.61 67.26 -57.35
CA ASP A 579 18.35 66.88 -58.73
C ASP A 579 17.42 65.67 -58.84
N LYS A 580 16.44 65.77 -59.74
CA LYS A 580 15.65 64.63 -60.20
C LYS A 580 16.10 64.24 -61.60
N THR A 581 16.79 63.12 -61.73
CA THR A 581 17.13 62.52 -63.03
C THR A 581 16.13 61.42 -63.37
N VAL A 582 15.55 61.49 -64.57
CA VAL A 582 14.70 60.43 -65.13
C VAL A 582 15.30 60.02 -66.47
N LYS A 583 15.79 58.77 -66.56
CA LYS A 583 16.30 58.19 -67.81
C LYS A 583 15.36 57.07 -68.23
N ILE A 584 14.86 57.15 -69.46
CA ILE A 584 13.93 56.16 -70.02
C ILE A 584 14.49 55.80 -71.40
N ASN A 585 14.83 54.54 -71.59
CA ASN A 585 15.35 54.04 -72.87
C ASN A 585 14.23 53.78 -73.88
N GLY A 586 13.03 53.45 -73.38
CA GLY A 586 11.82 53.31 -74.19
C GLY A 586 10.97 54.58 -74.19
N ASP A 587 9.66 54.43 -74.35
CA ASP A 587 8.74 55.56 -74.45
C ASP A 587 8.35 56.13 -73.07
N LEU A 588 8.28 57.46 -73.00
CA LEU A 588 7.64 58.18 -71.90
C LEU A 588 6.26 58.65 -72.34
N ASN A 589 5.22 57.96 -71.88
CA ASN A 589 3.82 58.37 -72.09
C ASN A 589 3.28 59.04 -70.83
N LYS A 590 2.83 60.30 -70.94
CA LYS A 590 2.19 61.04 -69.85
C LYS A 590 0.85 61.58 -70.30
N THR A 591 -0.22 61.11 -69.65
CA THR A 591 -1.59 61.56 -69.89
C THR A 591 -2.13 62.19 -68.62
N THR A 592 -2.77 63.34 -68.75
CA THR A 592 -3.25 64.19 -67.64
C THR A 592 -4.35 65.11 -68.15
N SER A 593 -5.21 65.61 -67.27
CA SER A 593 -6.17 66.67 -67.62
C SER A 593 -5.47 68.00 -67.89
N THR A 594 -4.60 68.41 -66.97
CA THR A 594 -3.75 69.60 -67.07
C THR A 594 -2.32 69.26 -66.69
N THR A 595 -1.32 69.82 -67.36
CA THR A 595 0.08 69.74 -66.91
C THR A 595 0.74 71.09 -67.07
N THR A 596 1.51 71.45 -66.05
CA THR A 596 2.28 72.69 -66.00
C THR A 596 3.74 72.33 -65.79
N TYR A 597 4.61 72.85 -66.65
CA TYR A 597 6.05 72.86 -66.42
C TYR A 597 6.46 74.31 -66.15
N LYS A 598 7.08 74.56 -64.99
CA LYS A 598 7.55 75.89 -64.59
C LYS A 598 8.96 75.76 -64.04
N ALA A 599 9.92 76.42 -64.68
CA ALA A 599 11.23 76.66 -64.09
C ALA A 599 11.12 77.88 -63.16
N ILE A 600 11.61 77.76 -61.92
CA ILE A 600 11.65 78.88 -60.95
C ILE A 600 12.88 79.77 -61.23
N GLY A 601 13.94 79.20 -61.80
CA GLY A 601 15.08 79.89 -62.39
C GLY A 601 15.70 79.04 -63.50
N GLY A 602 16.30 79.68 -64.50
CA GLY A 602 16.88 79.00 -65.68
C GLY A 602 15.86 78.68 -66.79
N ASP A 603 16.30 77.85 -67.75
CA ASP A 603 15.57 77.52 -68.97
C ASP A 603 14.84 76.17 -68.89
N ILE A 604 13.70 76.04 -69.57
CA ILE A 604 13.10 74.74 -69.90
C ILE A 604 13.61 74.32 -71.28
N LEU A 605 14.48 73.31 -71.34
CA LEU A 605 15.00 72.76 -72.59
C LEU A 605 14.21 71.52 -73.02
N ILE A 606 13.59 71.57 -74.20
CA ILE A 606 12.98 70.42 -74.86
C ILE A 606 13.75 70.17 -76.15
N LYS A 607 14.41 69.01 -76.27
CA LYS A 607 15.21 68.62 -77.43
C LYS A 607 14.76 67.24 -77.93
N SER A 608 14.55 67.12 -79.24
CA SER A 608 14.25 65.86 -79.94
C SER A 608 15.29 65.63 -81.04
N SER A 609 15.65 64.38 -81.30
CA SER A 609 16.48 64.00 -82.47
C SER A 609 15.70 64.06 -83.78
N GLY A 610 14.36 63.97 -83.71
CA GLY A 610 13.44 64.11 -84.83
C GLY A 610 12.58 65.36 -84.71
N ILE A 611 11.26 65.20 -84.79
CA ILE A 611 10.29 66.29 -84.75
C ILE A 611 9.74 66.44 -83.32
N SER A 612 9.79 67.67 -82.77
CA SER A 612 9.01 68.06 -81.59
C SER A 612 7.69 68.68 -82.03
N LYS A 613 6.55 68.09 -81.66
CA LYS A 613 5.22 68.66 -81.94
C LYS A 613 4.56 69.14 -80.66
N VAL A 614 4.09 70.39 -80.64
CA VAL A 614 3.21 70.94 -79.60
C VAL A 614 1.88 71.24 -80.28
N LEU A 615 0.84 70.48 -79.95
CA LEU A 615 -0.47 70.53 -80.61
C LEU A 615 -1.55 70.80 -79.57
N GLY A 616 -2.41 71.80 -79.84
CA GLY A 616 -3.59 72.09 -79.03
C GLY A 616 -4.85 72.02 -79.90
N ALA A 617 -5.98 71.61 -79.32
CA ALA A 617 -7.26 71.52 -80.04
C ALA A 617 -7.87 72.90 -80.36
N ILE A 618 -7.50 73.92 -79.58
CA ILE A 618 -7.93 75.32 -79.77
C ILE A 618 -6.75 76.18 -80.23
N ASP A 619 -5.63 76.13 -79.50
CA ASP A 619 -4.42 76.93 -79.78
C ASP A 619 -3.15 76.26 -79.22
N ALA A 620 -1.98 76.59 -79.77
CA ALA A 620 -0.67 76.25 -79.26
C ALA A 620 0.22 77.51 -79.30
N LYS A 621 0.20 78.31 -78.24
CA LYS A 621 0.92 79.58 -78.18
C LYS A 621 2.35 79.38 -77.67
N VAL A 622 3.34 79.76 -78.48
CA VAL A 622 4.72 79.93 -78.06
C VAL A 622 5.06 81.41 -78.24
N ASN A 623 5.19 82.15 -77.15
CA ASN A 623 5.62 83.55 -77.14
C ASN A 623 6.92 83.70 -76.33
N LYS A 624 7.59 84.84 -76.42
CA LYS A 624 8.83 85.11 -75.68
C LYS A 624 8.59 85.51 -74.21
N GLY A 625 7.35 85.34 -73.70
CA GLY A 625 6.83 86.16 -72.60
C GLY A 625 6.25 87.44 -73.17
#